data_AF-A0A960JKZ0-F1
#
_entry.id   AF-A0A960JKZ0-F1
#
_cell.length_a   1.000
_cell.length_b   1.000
_cell.length_c   1.000
_cell.angle_alpha   90.00
_cell.angle_beta   90.00
_cell.angle_gamma   90.00
#
_symmetry.space_group_name_H-M   'P 1'
#
loop_
_entity.id
_entity.type
_entity.pdbx_description
1 polymer ?
#
loop_
_entity_poly.entity_id
_entity_poly.type
_entity_poly.pdbx_seq_one_letter_code
_entity_poly.pdbx_strand_id
1 'polypeptide(L)'
;MVSSFDVRPLTASRRRTLEWIVLALALWRVLAVRWTPIVTEDSLGYLERARSPLSTGFVVDGYRQIGYPLWLWFVEHTTAPLGFDRLFGIVVAQRLLLVLAVLALWRVLRLWSAPALWFVTSAGMVVTSNFVLNEGVLFSLAMLAAAAVLGAATTVAPLTGVRPPARPGR
;
A
#
# COMPACT_ATOMS: atom_id res chain seq x y z
N MET A 1 32.05 -0.47 32.98
CA MET A 1 30.96 0.45 33.36
C MET A 1 30.02 0.58 32.17
N VAL A 2 28.89 -0.13 32.18
CA VAL A 2 27.85 0.02 31.15
C VAL A 2 26.87 1.06 31.68
N SER A 3 26.92 2.27 31.12
CA SER A 3 25.93 3.31 31.35
C SER A 3 24.56 2.75 30.93
N SER A 4 23.71 2.42 31.89
CA SER A 4 22.30 2.12 31.64
C SER A 4 21.68 3.33 30.95
N PHE A 5 21.43 3.22 29.64
CA PHE A 5 20.65 4.23 28.94
C PHE A 5 19.26 4.26 29.60
N ASP A 6 18.99 5.35 30.32
CA ASP A 6 17.69 5.64 30.93
C ASP A 6 16.73 6.01 29.79
N VAL A 7 16.24 4.99 29.08
CA VAL A 7 15.26 5.16 28.00
C VAL A 7 13.93 5.47 28.65
N ARG A 8 13.71 6.76 28.94
CA ARG A 8 12.42 7.22 29.44
C ARG A 8 11.35 6.97 28.38
N PRO A 9 10.25 6.26 28.70
CA PRO A 9 9.18 6.03 27.77
C PRO A 9 8.60 7.37 27.30
N LEU A 10 8.37 7.51 25.99
CA LEU A 10 7.73 8.69 25.42
C LEU A 10 6.36 8.91 26.08
N THR A 11 6.05 10.16 26.43
CA THR A 11 4.70 10.52 26.86
C THR A 11 3.71 10.24 25.71
N ALA A 12 2.47 9.87 26.05
CA ALA A 12 1.46 9.49 25.07
C ALA A 12 1.22 10.59 24.00
N SER A 13 1.28 11.86 24.42
CA SER A 13 1.19 13.02 23.52
C SER A 13 2.35 13.06 22.51
N ARG A 14 3.60 12.97 22.98
CA ARG A 14 4.79 12.97 22.10
C ARG A 14 4.79 11.80 21.13
N ARG A 15 4.40 10.60 21.59
CA ARG A 15 4.26 9.43 20.72
C ARG A 15 3.25 9.67 19.61
N ARG A 16 2.08 10.23 19.94
CA ARG A 16 1.03 10.52 18.96
C ARG A 16 1.49 11.58 17.94
N THR A 17 2.21 12.60 18.39
CA THR A 17 2.79 13.61 17.48
C THR A 17 3.80 12.98 16.51
N LEU A 18 4.73 12.16 17.02
CA LEU A 18 5.68 11.42 16.19
C LEU A 18 4.97 10.51 15.17
N GLU A 19 3.92 9.82 15.62
CA GLU A 19 3.09 9.00 14.77
C GLU A 19 2.56 9.78 13.56
N TRP A 20 1.95 10.95 13.80
CA TRP A 20 1.43 11.78 12.72
C TRP A 20 2.52 12.35 11.81
N ILE A 21 3.68 12.75 12.37
CA ILE A 21 4.81 13.24 11.58
C ILE A 21 5.31 12.17 10.61
N VAL A 22 5.51 10.93 11.10
CA VAL A 22 6.00 9.83 10.25
C VAL A 22 5.00 9.53 9.14
N LEU A 23 3.70 9.47 9.45
CA LEU A 23 2.68 9.27 8.43
C LEU A 23 2.66 10.41 7.42
N ALA A 24 2.67 11.66 7.87
CA ALA A 24 2.65 12.83 6.99
C ALA A 24 3.86 12.84 6.04
N LEU A 25 5.05 12.51 6.54
CA LEU A 25 6.26 12.38 5.71
C LEU A 25 6.13 11.26 4.68
N ALA A 26 5.62 10.09 5.07
CA ALA A 26 5.40 8.98 4.15
C ALA A 26 4.41 9.36 3.03
N LEU A 27 3.28 9.98 3.39
CA LEU A 27 2.28 10.45 2.43
C LEU A 27 2.85 11.54 1.52
N TRP A 28 3.58 12.51 2.08
CA TRP A 28 4.23 13.54 1.29
C TRP A 28 5.20 12.95 0.27
N ARG A 29 6.01 11.95 0.64
CA ARG A 29 6.93 11.27 -0.29
C ARG A 29 6.21 10.57 -1.44
N VAL A 30 5.04 9.99 -1.18
CA VAL A 30 4.21 9.38 -2.23
C VAL A 30 3.64 10.44 -3.18
N LEU A 31 3.14 11.55 -2.63
CA LEU A 31 2.45 12.59 -3.41
C LEU A 31 3.39 13.54 -4.13
N ALA A 32 4.63 13.72 -3.63
CA ALA A 32 5.63 14.64 -4.18
C ALA A 32 6.27 14.15 -5.48
N VAL A 33 6.22 12.84 -5.77
CA VAL A 33 6.69 12.30 -7.06
C VAL A 33 5.74 12.72 -8.16
N ARG A 34 6.29 13.12 -9.31
CA ARG A 34 5.51 13.59 -10.47
C ARG A 34 4.51 12.54 -10.93
N TRP A 35 3.31 13.01 -11.27
CA TRP A 35 2.18 12.20 -11.71
C TRP A 35 2.18 12.09 -13.23
N THR A 36 3.27 11.60 -13.79
CA THR A 36 3.46 11.48 -15.24
C THR A 36 3.37 10.01 -15.63
N PRO A 37 2.47 9.63 -16.56
CA PRO A 37 2.36 8.25 -17.00
C PRO A 37 3.63 7.80 -17.73
N ILE A 38 4.07 6.58 -17.44
CA ILE A 38 5.14 5.90 -18.15
C ILE A 38 4.50 4.74 -18.92
N VAL A 39 4.55 4.85 -20.25
CA VAL A 39 3.96 3.88 -21.18
C VAL A 39 5.10 3.14 -21.87
N THR A 40 5.09 1.82 -21.79
CA THR A 40 6.02 0.93 -22.49
C THR A 40 5.29 0.18 -23.61
N GLU A 41 6.01 -0.60 -24.41
CA GLU A 41 5.41 -1.48 -25.42
C GLU A 41 4.39 -2.46 -24.80
N ASP A 42 4.71 -3.01 -23.63
CA ASP A 42 3.79 -3.87 -22.87
C ASP A 42 2.52 -3.13 -22.43
N SER A 43 2.62 -1.85 -22.07
CA SER A 43 1.47 -1.03 -21.68
C SER A 43 0.44 -0.95 -22.80
N LEU A 44 0.88 -0.89 -24.06
CA LEU A 44 -0.03 -0.80 -25.22
C LEU A 44 -0.92 -2.05 -25.30
N GLY A 45 -0.34 -3.24 -25.14
CA GLY A 45 -1.10 -4.49 -25.15
C GLY A 45 -2.09 -4.62 -23.98
N TYR A 46 -1.81 -4.01 -22.83
CA TYR A 46 -2.79 -3.92 -21.73
C TYR A 46 -3.90 -2.90 -22.02
N LEU A 47 -3.55 -1.73 -22.56
CA LEU A 47 -4.48 -0.66 -22.90
C LEU A 47 -5.45 -1.04 -24.03
N GLU A 48 -5.00 -1.82 -25.00
CA GLU A 48 -5.83 -2.36 -26.07
C GLU A 48 -6.82 -3.38 -25.51
N ARG A 49 -6.34 -4.37 -24.75
CA ARG A 49 -7.21 -5.37 -24.11
C ARG A 49 -8.21 -4.77 -23.13
N ALA A 50 -7.86 -3.70 -22.44
CA ALA A 50 -8.77 -3.00 -21.54
C ALA A 50 -10.01 -2.42 -22.24
N ARG A 51 -10.03 -2.28 -23.58
CA ARG A 51 -11.25 -1.89 -24.32
C ARG A 51 -12.33 -2.96 -24.30
N SER A 52 -11.91 -4.22 -24.24
CA SER A 52 -12.79 -5.39 -24.18
C SER A 52 -12.10 -6.49 -23.33
N PRO A 53 -12.03 -6.32 -22.00
CA PRO A 53 -11.15 -7.13 -21.16
C PRO A 53 -11.53 -8.62 -21.15
N LEU A 54 -12.78 -8.96 -21.44
CA LEU A 54 -13.30 -10.33 -21.41
C LEU A 54 -13.21 -11.07 -22.76
N SER A 55 -12.88 -10.40 -23.88
CA SER A 55 -12.94 -11.04 -25.21
C SER A 55 -11.80 -12.01 -25.51
N THR A 56 -10.68 -11.93 -24.78
CA THR A 56 -9.50 -12.78 -24.99
C THR A 56 -9.34 -13.91 -23.96
N GLY A 57 -10.32 -14.09 -23.07
CA GLY A 57 -10.25 -15.04 -21.95
C GLY A 57 -9.47 -14.54 -20.73
N PHE A 58 -9.32 -15.40 -19.72
CA PHE A 58 -8.73 -15.04 -18.41
C PHE A 58 -7.19 -14.91 -18.42
N VAL A 59 -6.52 -15.64 -19.32
CA VAL A 59 -5.05 -15.65 -19.47
C VAL A 59 -4.72 -15.63 -20.96
N VAL A 60 -3.85 -14.71 -21.36
CA VAL A 60 -3.37 -14.54 -22.73
C VAL A 60 -1.85 -14.79 -22.77
N ASP A 61 -1.34 -15.35 -23.86
CA ASP A 61 0.09 -15.67 -24.06
C ASP A 61 0.69 -16.57 -22.96
N GLY A 62 -0.14 -17.29 -22.19
CA GLY A 62 0.29 -18.18 -21.12
C GLY A 62 0.68 -17.49 -19.79
N TYR A 63 0.81 -16.16 -19.74
CA TYR A 63 1.19 -15.44 -18.52
C TYR A 63 0.47 -14.11 -18.28
N ARG A 64 -0.18 -13.53 -19.29
CA ARG A 64 -0.85 -12.22 -19.15
C ARG A 64 -2.26 -12.41 -18.61
N GLN A 65 -2.41 -12.22 -17.31
CA GLN A 65 -3.69 -12.33 -16.60
C GLN A 65 -4.64 -11.16 -16.93
N ILE A 66 -5.94 -11.43 -16.90
CA ILE A 66 -7.02 -10.46 -17.15
C ILE A 66 -7.14 -9.36 -16.08
N GLY A 67 -6.57 -9.58 -14.89
CA GLY A 67 -6.77 -8.68 -13.75
C GLY A 67 -6.38 -7.23 -14.03
N TYR A 68 -5.23 -7.00 -14.68
CA TYR A 68 -4.78 -5.64 -14.99
C TYR A 68 -5.62 -4.96 -16.09
N PRO A 69 -5.93 -5.59 -17.25
CA PRO A 69 -6.91 -5.05 -18.20
C PRO A 69 -8.26 -4.69 -17.59
N LEU A 70 -8.79 -5.55 -16.70
CA LEU A 70 -10.06 -5.30 -16.02
C LEU A 70 -9.98 -4.09 -15.07
N TRP A 71 -8.87 -3.97 -14.35
CA TRP A 71 -8.57 -2.79 -13.53
C TRP A 71 -8.51 -1.51 -14.37
N LEU A 72 -7.79 -1.53 -15.50
CA LEU A 72 -7.70 -0.38 -16.41
C LEU A 72 -9.08 0.04 -16.93
N TRP A 73 -9.88 -0.93 -17.37
CA TRP A 73 -11.27 -0.70 -17.78
C TRP A 73 -12.08 -0.03 -16.66
N PHE A 74 -12.00 -0.56 -15.44
CA PHE A 74 -12.71 0.01 -14.28
C PHE A 74 -12.26 1.44 -13.96
N VAL A 75 -10.95 1.70 -13.99
CA VAL A 75 -10.41 3.05 -13.74
C VAL A 75 -10.88 4.03 -14.80
N GLU A 76 -10.85 3.65 -16.07
CA GLU A 76 -11.34 4.48 -17.17
C GLU A 76 -12.82 4.83 -16.99
N HIS A 77 -13.66 3.86 -16.63
CA HIS A 77 -15.10 4.08 -16.41
C HIS A 77 -15.41 4.96 -15.19
N THR A 78 -14.53 4.95 -14.18
CA THR A 78 -14.72 5.73 -12.96
C THR A 78 -14.12 7.13 -13.03
N THR A 79 -13.07 7.32 -13.82
CA THR A 79 -12.35 8.61 -13.92
C THR A 79 -12.79 9.44 -15.12
N ALA A 80 -13.31 8.83 -16.20
CA ALA A 80 -13.83 9.56 -17.35
C ALA A 80 -14.92 10.61 -17.01
N PRO A 81 -15.88 10.34 -16.10
CA PRO A 81 -16.87 11.35 -15.69
C PRO A 81 -16.26 12.59 -15.01
N LEU A 82 -15.03 12.49 -14.50
CA LEU A 82 -14.30 13.59 -13.87
C LEU A 82 -13.52 14.43 -14.90
N GLY A 83 -13.59 14.09 -16.18
CA GLY A 83 -12.87 14.77 -17.26
C GLY A 83 -11.38 14.43 -17.34
N PHE A 84 -10.95 13.36 -16.67
CA PHE A 84 -9.56 12.90 -16.76
C PHE A 84 -9.31 12.23 -18.10
N ASP A 85 -8.15 12.50 -18.71
CA ASP A 85 -7.68 11.66 -19.80
C ASP A 85 -7.35 10.26 -19.27
N ARG A 86 -7.41 9.27 -20.16
CA ARG A 86 -7.25 7.86 -19.81
C ARG A 86 -5.96 7.58 -19.04
N LEU A 87 -4.82 8.13 -19.47
CA LEU A 87 -3.52 7.83 -18.87
C LEU A 87 -3.36 8.52 -17.51
N PHE A 88 -3.79 9.78 -17.41
CA PHE A 88 -3.79 10.50 -16.15
C PHE A 88 -4.70 9.83 -15.12
N GLY A 89 -5.91 9.41 -15.52
CA GLY A 89 -6.84 8.67 -14.65
C GLY A 89 -6.21 7.39 -14.09
N ILE A 90 -5.47 6.64 -14.91
CA ILE A 90 -4.73 5.44 -14.48
C ILE A 90 -3.68 5.78 -13.43
N VAL A 91 -2.80 6.75 -13.69
CA VAL A 91 -1.74 7.14 -12.75
C VAL A 91 -2.34 7.65 -11.44
N VAL A 92 -3.41 8.45 -11.51
CA VAL A 92 -4.12 8.93 -10.34
C VAL A 92 -4.65 7.75 -9.51
N ALA A 93 -5.34 6.80 -10.15
CA ALA A 93 -5.88 5.64 -9.45
C ALA A 93 -4.77 4.76 -8.83
N GLN A 94 -3.67 4.52 -9.55
CA GLN A 94 -2.51 3.79 -9.02
C GLN A 94 -1.88 4.50 -7.81
N ARG A 95 -1.75 5.82 -7.87
CA ARG A 95 -1.21 6.65 -6.79
C ARG A 95 -2.13 6.64 -5.57
N LEU A 96 -3.44 6.79 -5.76
CA LEU A 96 -4.43 6.70 -4.69
C LEU A 96 -4.44 5.31 -4.06
N LEU A 97 -4.30 4.25 -4.84
CA LEU A 97 -4.18 2.88 -4.32
C LEU A 97 -2.93 2.72 -3.43
N LEU A 98 -1.79 3.33 -3.81
CA LEU A 98 -0.59 3.34 -2.97
C LEU A 98 -0.80 4.14 -1.67
N VAL A 99 -1.47 5.28 -1.73
CA VAL A 99 -1.83 6.06 -0.53
C VAL A 99 -2.70 5.23 0.41
N LEU A 100 -3.72 4.55 -0.12
CA LEU A 100 -4.56 3.65 0.66
C LEU A 100 -3.75 2.51 1.30
N ALA A 101 -2.79 1.94 0.58
CA ALA A 101 -1.90 0.90 1.09
C ALA A 101 -1.03 1.41 2.26
N VAL A 102 -0.46 2.62 2.14
CA VAL A 102 0.31 3.27 3.20
C VAL A 102 -0.56 3.50 4.44
N LEU A 103 -1.78 4.02 4.26
CA LEU A 103 -2.72 4.26 5.36
C LEU A 103 -3.14 2.96 6.05
N ALA A 104 -3.40 1.90 5.29
CA ALA A 104 -3.76 0.59 5.83
C ALA A 104 -2.62 -0.01 6.65
N LEU A 105 -1.39 -0.01 6.12
CA LEU A 105 -0.23 -0.53 6.84
C LEU A 105 0.06 0.28 8.10
N TRP A 106 -0.03 1.61 8.01
CA TRP A 106 0.11 2.51 9.15
C TRP A 106 -0.94 2.23 10.24
N ARG A 107 -2.20 2.00 9.84
CA ARG A 107 -3.30 1.75 10.77
C ARG A 107 -3.08 0.52 11.64
N VAL A 108 -2.41 -0.51 11.10
CA VAL A 108 -2.13 -1.79 11.77
C VAL A 108 -0.86 -1.71 12.60
N LEU A 109 0.25 -1.23 12.03
CA LEU A 109 1.57 -1.30 12.65
C LEU A 109 2.01 -0.01 13.37
N ARG A 110 1.38 1.14 13.09
CA ARG A 110 1.76 2.46 13.64
C ARG A 110 3.27 2.72 13.46
N LEU A 111 3.99 3.17 14.48
CA LEU A 111 5.43 3.43 14.42
C LEU A 111 6.27 2.23 13.97
N TRP A 112 5.79 1.00 14.16
CA TRP A 112 6.50 -0.19 13.66
C TRP A 112 6.53 -0.29 12.14
N SER A 113 5.62 0.41 11.45
CA SER A 113 5.67 0.51 9.99
C SER A 113 6.75 1.46 9.49
N ALA A 114 7.37 2.28 10.33
CA ALA A 114 8.27 3.35 9.88
C ALA A 114 9.40 2.86 8.95
N PRO A 115 10.13 1.75 9.24
CA PRO A 115 11.16 1.25 8.34
C PRO A 115 10.60 0.78 6.99
N ALA A 116 9.47 0.06 7.01
CA ALA A 116 8.79 -0.39 5.81
C ALA A 116 8.31 0.81 4.99
N LEU A 117 7.61 1.77 5.61
CA LEU A 117 7.15 3.00 4.97
C LEU A 117 8.30 3.80 4.38
N TRP A 118 9.44 3.88 5.05
CA TRP A 118 10.62 4.56 4.53
C TRP A 118 11.14 3.97 3.21
N PHE A 119 11.11 2.64 3.09
CA PHE A 119 11.52 1.92 1.90
C PHE A 119 10.47 2.00 0.78
N VAL A 120 9.21 1.65 1.09
CA VAL A 120 8.12 1.58 0.10
C VAL A 120 7.71 2.96 -0.46
N THR A 121 7.99 4.04 0.29
CA THR A 121 7.79 5.42 -0.17
C THR A 121 9.08 6.08 -0.70
N SER A 122 10.11 5.29 -0.99
CA SER A 122 11.28 5.78 -1.72
C SER A 122 10.91 6.19 -3.14
N ALA A 123 11.60 7.20 -3.68
CA ALA A 123 11.26 7.76 -4.99
C ALA A 123 11.22 6.69 -6.09
N GLY A 124 12.17 5.75 -6.10
CA GLY A 124 12.20 4.65 -7.06
C GLY A 124 10.96 3.76 -6.96
N MET A 125 10.54 3.38 -5.76
CA MET A 125 9.33 2.58 -5.54
C MET A 125 8.05 3.36 -5.84
N VAL A 126 8.03 4.66 -5.58
CA VAL A 126 6.88 5.51 -5.87
C VAL A 126 6.73 5.75 -7.38
N VAL A 127 7.84 5.79 -8.13
CA VAL A 127 7.84 5.89 -9.59
C VAL A 127 7.29 4.63 -10.26
N THR A 128 7.37 3.44 -9.65
CA THR A 128 6.79 2.23 -10.26
C THR A 128 5.28 2.35 -10.46
N SER A 129 4.58 3.09 -9.60
CA SER A 129 3.15 3.35 -9.75
C SER A 129 2.80 4.37 -10.84
N ASN A 130 3.79 4.89 -11.58
CA ASN A 130 3.56 5.67 -12.80
C ASN A 130 3.57 4.79 -14.06
N PHE A 131 4.07 3.56 -13.98
CA PHE A 131 4.05 2.63 -15.10
C PHE A 131 2.62 2.14 -15.32
N VAL A 132 2.14 2.25 -16.55
CA VAL A 132 0.86 1.70 -17.00
C VAL A 132 1.04 0.20 -17.26
N LEU A 133 1.39 -0.52 -16.20
CA LEU A 133 1.63 -1.96 -16.16
C LEU A 133 1.10 -2.55 -14.85
N ASN A 134 1.01 -3.88 -14.82
CA ASN A 134 0.71 -4.69 -13.65
C ASN A 134 1.50 -4.22 -12.42
N GLU A 135 2.80 -4.01 -12.60
CA GLU A 135 3.77 -3.70 -11.54
C GLU A 135 3.38 -2.42 -10.80
N GLY A 136 2.75 -1.47 -11.50
CA GLY A 136 2.30 -0.20 -10.95
C GLY A 136 1.14 -0.32 -9.95
N VAL A 137 0.41 -1.45 -9.93
CA VAL A 137 -0.60 -1.74 -8.90
C VAL A 137 -0.20 -2.87 -7.96
N LEU A 138 0.62 -3.83 -8.43
CA LEU A 138 0.97 -5.04 -7.68
C LEU A 138 1.58 -4.73 -6.33
N PHE A 139 2.45 -3.73 -6.28
CA PHE A 139 3.10 -3.32 -5.04
C PHE A 139 2.10 -2.82 -3.99
N SER A 140 1.17 -1.94 -4.39
CA SER A 140 0.13 -1.41 -3.52
C SER A 140 -0.83 -2.52 -3.06
N LEU A 141 -1.19 -3.44 -3.95
CA LEU A 141 -2.05 -4.58 -3.62
C LEU A 141 -1.36 -5.55 -2.64
N ALA A 142 -0.07 -5.83 -2.82
CA ALA A 142 0.70 -6.66 -1.89
C ALA A 142 0.79 -6.02 -0.50
N MET A 143 0.97 -4.71 -0.41
CA MET A 143 0.95 -3.98 0.85
C MET A 143 -0.43 -4.03 1.53
N LEU A 144 -1.52 -3.87 0.76
CA LEU A 144 -2.88 -4.00 1.28
C LEU A 144 -3.15 -5.41 1.80
N ALA A 145 -2.73 -6.44 1.06
CA ALA A 145 -2.84 -7.83 1.48
C ALA A 145 -2.04 -8.09 2.78
N ALA A 146 -0.81 -7.59 2.86
CA ALA A 146 0.00 -7.69 4.08
C ALA A 146 -0.67 -6.98 5.27
N ALA A 147 -1.21 -5.77 5.07
CA ALA A 147 -1.94 -5.06 6.10
C ALA A 147 -3.20 -5.82 6.55
N ALA A 148 -3.94 -6.43 5.62
CA ALA A 148 -5.12 -7.24 5.94
C ALA A 148 -4.75 -8.49 6.76
N VAL A 149 -3.72 -9.23 6.36
CA VAL A 149 -3.23 -10.41 7.08
C VAL A 149 -2.75 -10.06 8.48
N LEU A 150 -1.94 -9.00 8.62
CA LEU A 150 -1.46 -8.52 9.91
C LEU A 150 -2.61 -8.03 10.80
N GLY A 151 -3.56 -7.31 10.21
CA GLY A 151 -4.76 -6.86 10.92
C GLY A 151 -5.56 -8.03 11.48
N ALA A 152 -5.82 -9.06 10.66
CA ALA A 152 -6.52 -10.27 11.10
C ALA A 152 -5.76 -11.00 12.22
N ALA A 153 -4.44 -11.15 12.10
CA ALA A 153 -3.61 -11.78 13.13
C ALA A 153 -3.69 -11.05 14.48
N THR A 154 -3.76 -9.71 14.48
CA THR A 154 -3.89 -8.93 15.72
C THR A 154 -5.27 -9.00 16.37
N THR A 155 -6.31 -9.41 15.62
CA THR A 155 -7.67 -9.58 16.17
C THR A 155 -7.94 -10.97 16.75
N VAL A 156 -7.14 -11.99 16.39
CA VAL A 156 -7.38 -13.40 16.73
C VAL A 156 -6.69 -13.84 18.03
N ALA A 157 -5.83 -13.02 18.65
CA ALA A 157 -5.07 -13.41 19.83
C ALA A 157 -5.51 -12.69 21.13
N PRO A 158 -6.51 -13.21 21.87
CA PRO A 158 -6.49 -13.10 23.32
C PRO A 158 -5.59 -14.21 23.87
N LEU A 159 -4.35 -13.89 24.25
CA LEU A 159 -3.57 -14.73 25.17
C LEU A 159 -4.15 -14.60 26.60
N THR A 160 -5.43 -14.88 26.77
CA THR A 160 -6.08 -15.02 28.07
C THR A 160 -6.00 -16.50 28.46
N GLY A 161 -4.87 -16.91 29.03
CA GLY A 161 -4.70 -18.32 29.39
C GLY A 161 -3.65 -18.67 30.43
N VAL A 162 -2.80 -17.74 30.85
CA VAL A 162 -1.85 -18.03 31.95
C VAL A 162 -2.43 -17.47 33.24
N ARG A 163 -3.19 -18.30 33.97
CA ARG A 163 -3.49 -18.04 35.38
C ARG A 163 -2.16 -17.89 36.11
N PRO A 164 -1.89 -16.79 36.83
CA PRO A 164 -0.75 -16.74 37.72
C PRO A 164 -0.87 -17.87 38.75
N PRO A 165 0.23 -18.55 39.11
CA PRO A 165 0.19 -19.62 40.10
C PRO A 165 -0.40 -19.08 41.40
N ALA A 166 -1.37 -19.82 41.95
CA ALA A 166 -1.97 -19.50 43.25
C ALA A 166 -0.85 -19.34 44.28
N ARG A 167 -0.83 -18.19 44.96
CA ARG A 167 0.08 -17.99 46.09
C ARG A 167 -0.22 -19.06 47.14
N PRO A 168 0.76 -19.82 47.64
CA PRO A 168 0.53 -20.71 48.77
C PRO A 168 0.10 -19.86 49.97
N GLY A 169 -1.05 -20.21 50.55
CA GLY A 169 -1.59 -19.57 51.74
C GLY A 169 -0.59 -19.64 52.89
N ARG A 170 -0.51 -18.54 53.64
CA ARG A 170 0.09 -18.50 54.96
C ARG A 170 -0.99 -18.80 56.00
#